data_AF-A0A8J2VLM3-F1
#
_entry.id   AF-A0A8J2VLM3-F1
#
_cell.length_a   1.000
_cell.length_b   1.000
_cell.length_c   1.000
_cell.angle_alpha   90.00
_cell.angle_beta   90.00
_cell.angle_gamma   90.00
#
_symmetry.space_group_name_H-M   'P 1'
#
loop_
_entity.id
_entity.type
_entity.pdbx_description
1 polymer ?
#
loop_
_entity_poly.entity_id
_entity_poly.type
_entity_poly.pdbx_seq_one_letter_code
_entity_poly.pdbx_strand_id
1 'polypeptide(L)'
;MSKRLKAGLWGVALLLGCLQAFFYFLEDMSDYIVIYGWVIYGVNYLILLIIFIAFTPHRIFKWVQWSVAFILLIMNSVFFYQQESTVHLIVSESKDQKHEVLFEENEHSGEKTVRLERRGLIFGRKLTMLDGSATYKTFAQNTAQIKWINGDTALLTYKEKKNGQTYQQFISFRPSVGYHHIAVSLSGTWIDKDHPQNQWTYDRGEIAFRMDGTIYHYNDSQDTEQLGIYGFKVFGDYLKPSYTVVLNEDSTIGQDDLIADGGTFTLCFTNGRCEVYAKAKR
;
A
#
# COMPACT_ATOMS: atom_id res chain seq x y z
N MET A 1 -38.57 -6.13 -30.75
CA MET A 1 -37.86 -4.97 -30.15
C MET A 1 -38.02 -3.75 -31.04
N SER A 2 -38.47 -2.61 -30.51
CA SER A 2 -38.70 -1.39 -31.30
C SER A 2 -37.37 -0.85 -31.88
N LYS A 3 -37.43 -0.15 -33.03
CA LYS A 3 -36.24 0.46 -33.64
C LYS A 3 -35.55 1.44 -32.70
N ARG A 4 -36.32 2.19 -31.90
CA ARG A 4 -35.82 3.15 -30.90
C ARG A 4 -35.03 2.45 -29.79
N LEU A 5 -35.54 1.33 -29.28
CA LEU A 5 -34.85 0.56 -28.23
C LEU A 5 -33.53 -0.05 -28.74
N LYS A 6 -33.50 -0.54 -29.99
CA LYS A 6 -32.27 -1.01 -30.64
C LYS A 6 -31.23 0.12 -30.78
N ALA A 7 -31.66 1.28 -31.26
CA ALA A 7 -30.77 2.43 -31.39
C ALA A 7 -30.22 2.88 -30.03
N GLY A 8 -31.06 2.90 -28.98
CA GLY A 8 -30.62 3.18 -27.62
C GLY A 8 -29.57 2.20 -27.12
N LEU A 9 -29.78 0.89 -27.30
CA LEU A 9 -28.82 -0.15 -26.93
C LEU A 9 -27.46 0.01 -27.64
N TRP A 10 -27.47 0.25 -28.96
CA TRP A 10 -26.24 0.52 -29.70
C TRP A 10 -25.54 1.80 -29.22
N GLY A 11 -26.29 2.84 -28.86
CA GLY A 11 -25.75 4.05 -28.25
C GLY A 11 -25.06 3.77 -26.91
N VAL A 12 -25.65 2.92 -26.06
CA VAL A 12 -25.03 2.50 -24.79
C VAL A 12 -23.76 1.69 -25.03
N ALA A 13 -23.77 0.73 -25.96
CA ALA A 13 -22.57 -0.05 -26.30
C ALA A 13 -21.43 0.85 -26.81
N LEU A 14 -21.74 1.87 -27.62
CA LEU A 14 -20.77 2.85 -28.09
C LEU A 14 -20.20 3.68 -26.93
N LEU A 15 -21.06 4.14 -26.02
CA LEU A 15 -20.63 4.88 -24.83
C LEU A 15 -19.72 4.03 -23.92
N LEU A 16 -20.04 2.76 -23.72
CA LEU A 16 -19.20 1.81 -22.98
C LEU A 16 -17.85 1.58 -23.68
N GLY A 17 -17.85 1.46 -25.01
CA GLY A 17 -16.60 1.37 -25.79
C GLY A 17 -15.74 2.63 -25.67
N CYS A 18 -16.34 3.82 -25.70
CA CYS A 18 -15.63 5.07 -25.45
C CYS A 18 -15.07 5.14 -24.02
N LEU A 19 -15.84 4.70 -23.02
CA LEU A 19 -15.39 4.64 -21.63
C LEU A 19 -14.17 3.71 -21.47
N GLN A 20 -14.19 2.56 -22.14
CA GLN A 20 -13.08 1.62 -22.11
C GLN A 20 -11.82 2.18 -22.81
N ALA A 21 -11.99 2.83 -23.97
CA ALA A 21 -10.89 3.53 -24.63
C ALA A 21 -10.30 4.63 -23.73
N PHE A 22 -11.15 5.34 -22.98
CA PHE A 22 -10.71 6.32 -22.00
C PHE A 22 -9.92 5.71 -20.83
N PHE A 23 -10.31 4.53 -20.33
CA PHE A 23 -9.55 3.83 -19.30
C PHE A 23 -8.14 3.45 -19.76
N TYR A 24 -8.02 2.86 -20.96
CA TYR A 24 -6.71 2.53 -21.52
C TYR A 24 -5.86 3.77 -21.81
N PHE A 25 -6.51 4.85 -22.28
CA PHE A 25 -5.81 6.12 -22.50
C PHE A 25 -5.25 6.70 -21.22
N LEU A 26 -5.99 6.66 -20.10
CA LEU A 26 -5.49 7.10 -18.81
C LEU A 26 -4.32 6.25 -18.32
N GLU A 27 -4.38 4.94 -18.51
CA GLU A 27 -3.32 4.03 -18.09
C GLU A 27 -2.00 4.23 -18.86
N ASP A 28 -2.08 4.57 -20.15
CA ASP A 28 -0.92 4.80 -21.01
C ASP A 28 -0.31 6.21 -20.82
N MET A 29 -1.16 7.23 -20.67
CA MET A 29 -0.71 8.63 -20.62
C MET A 29 -0.38 9.13 -19.22
N SER A 30 -0.73 8.38 -18.18
CA SER A 30 -0.59 8.85 -16.81
C SER A 30 -0.25 7.71 -15.84
N ASP A 31 0.25 8.06 -14.65
CA ASP A 31 0.51 7.09 -13.59
C ASP A 31 -0.78 6.51 -12.97
N TYR A 32 -1.93 6.61 -13.64
CA TYR A 32 -3.22 6.15 -13.14
C TYR A 32 -3.51 4.73 -13.63
N ILE A 33 -4.05 3.93 -12.73
CA ILE A 33 -4.49 2.55 -13.00
C ILE A 33 -5.91 2.39 -12.45
N VAL A 34 -6.70 1.53 -13.10
CA VAL A 34 -7.99 1.11 -12.56
C VAL A 34 -7.73 0.14 -11.41
N ILE A 35 -8.07 0.53 -10.18
CA ILE A 35 -7.85 -0.26 -8.94
C ILE A 35 -8.48 -1.65 -9.04
N TYR A 36 -9.60 -1.73 -9.76
CA TYR A 36 -10.37 -2.95 -9.93
C TYR A 36 -10.32 -3.37 -11.40
N GLY A 37 -9.26 -4.06 -11.81
CA GLY A 37 -9.06 -4.48 -13.21
C GLY A 37 -10.24 -5.27 -13.80
N TRP A 38 -10.94 -6.06 -12.97
CA TRP A 38 -12.19 -6.75 -13.32
C TRP A 38 -13.27 -5.85 -13.94
N VAL A 39 -13.29 -4.54 -13.65
CA VAL A 39 -14.25 -3.58 -14.20
C VAL A 39 -14.15 -3.52 -15.72
N ILE A 40 -12.94 -3.58 -16.28
CA ILE A 40 -12.71 -3.57 -17.73
C ILE A 40 -13.38 -4.79 -18.38
N TYR A 41 -13.19 -5.97 -17.80
CA TYR A 41 -13.80 -7.21 -18.26
C TYR A 41 -15.33 -7.22 -18.06
N GLY A 42 -15.83 -6.61 -16.99
CA GLY A 42 -17.26 -6.39 -16.73
C GLY A 42 -17.92 -5.53 -17.80
N VAL A 43 -17.26 -4.44 -18.21
CA VAL A 43 -17.71 -3.59 -19.33
C VAL A 43 -17.75 -4.39 -20.64
N ASN A 44 -16.74 -5.22 -20.92
CA ASN A 44 -16.74 -6.10 -22.09
C ASN A 44 -17.93 -7.06 -22.09
N TYR A 45 -18.25 -7.69 -20.96
CA TYR A 45 -19.41 -8.57 -20.85
C TYR A 45 -20.73 -7.83 -21.11
N LEU A 46 -20.88 -6.59 -20.63
CA LEU A 46 -22.06 -5.76 -20.91
C LEU A 46 -22.18 -5.40 -22.39
N ILE A 47 -21.08 -5.02 -23.04
CA ILE A 47 -21.07 -4.75 -24.49
C ILE A 47 -21.49 -6.01 -25.26
N LEU A 48 -20.94 -7.18 -24.91
CA LEU A 48 -21.29 -8.44 -25.57
C LEU A 48 -22.75 -8.84 -25.34
N LEU A 49 -23.28 -8.65 -24.13
CA LEU A 49 -24.70 -8.84 -23.82
C LEU A 49 -25.59 -7.95 -24.70
N ILE A 50 -25.22 -6.67 -24.85
CA ILE A 50 -25.94 -5.74 -25.73
C ILE A 50 -25.89 -6.23 -27.17
N ILE A 51 -24.74 -6.69 -27.67
CA ILE A 51 -24.62 -7.27 -29.01
C ILE A 51 -25.52 -8.49 -29.16
N PHE A 52 -25.65 -9.35 -28.15
CA PHE A 52 -26.58 -10.49 -28.20
C PHE A 52 -28.06 -10.05 -28.31
N ILE A 53 -28.46 -9.00 -27.58
CA ILE A 53 -29.85 -8.51 -27.50
C ILE A 53 -30.21 -7.62 -28.71
N ALA A 54 -29.26 -6.85 -29.25
CA ALA A 54 -29.46 -5.91 -30.34
C ALA A 54 -29.54 -6.61 -31.71
N PHE A 55 -30.57 -7.45 -31.89
CA PHE A 55 -30.75 -8.32 -33.05
C PHE A 55 -30.77 -7.60 -34.40
N THR A 56 -30.00 -8.15 -35.36
CA THR A 56 -30.13 -7.87 -36.78
C THR A 56 -31.26 -8.74 -37.38
N PRO A 57 -32.20 -8.19 -38.17
CA PRO A 57 -33.37 -8.95 -38.66
C PRO A 57 -33.04 -10.06 -39.67
N HIS A 58 -31.84 -10.05 -40.26
CA HIS A 58 -31.45 -11.01 -41.29
C HIS A 58 -30.86 -12.30 -40.67
N ARG A 59 -31.42 -13.47 -41.04
CA ARG A 59 -31.12 -14.77 -40.42
C ARG A 59 -29.64 -15.17 -40.46
N ILE A 60 -28.94 -14.91 -41.57
CA ILE A 60 -27.52 -15.23 -41.73
C ILE A 60 -26.64 -14.32 -40.84
N PHE A 61 -26.87 -13.01 -40.89
CA PHE A 61 -26.12 -12.04 -40.07
C PHE A 61 -26.30 -12.27 -38.58
N LYS A 62 -27.46 -12.78 -38.14
CA LYS A 62 -27.69 -13.19 -36.76
C LYS A 62 -26.70 -14.26 -36.30
N TRP A 63 -26.52 -15.33 -37.09
CA TRP A 63 -25.61 -16.42 -36.73
C TRP A 63 -24.17 -15.95 -36.71
N VAL A 64 -23.75 -15.14 -37.68
CA VAL A 64 -22.39 -14.56 -37.70
C VAL A 64 -22.15 -13.68 -36.47
N GLN A 65 -23.08 -12.78 -36.14
CA GLN A 65 -23.01 -11.91 -34.97
C GLN A 65 -22.90 -12.72 -33.67
N TRP A 66 -23.69 -13.78 -33.53
CA TRP A 66 -23.65 -14.66 -32.37
C TRP A 66 -22.33 -15.44 -32.27
N SER A 67 -21.83 -15.98 -33.37
CA SER A 67 -20.54 -16.68 -33.39
C SER A 67 -19.39 -15.75 -32.99
N VAL A 68 -19.36 -14.53 -33.53
CA VAL A 68 -18.33 -13.53 -33.17
C VAL A 68 -18.45 -13.13 -31.70
N ALA A 69 -19.66 -12.81 -31.22
CA ALA A 69 -19.88 -12.45 -29.83
C ALA A 69 -19.51 -13.60 -28.87
N PHE A 70 -19.78 -14.85 -29.26
CA PHE A 70 -19.41 -16.03 -28.48
C PHE A 70 -17.90 -16.23 -28.40
N ILE A 71 -17.18 -16.08 -29.52
CA ILE A 71 -15.71 -16.14 -29.53
C ILE A 71 -15.13 -15.03 -28.64
N LEU A 72 -15.61 -13.79 -28.77
CA LEU A 72 -15.18 -12.68 -27.93
C LEU A 72 -15.48 -12.91 -26.44
N LEU A 73 -16.61 -13.53 -26.13
CA LEU A 73 -16.97 -13.89 -24.76
C LEU A 73 -16.00 -14.91 -24.17
N ILE A 74 -15.64 -15.94 -24.94
CA ILE A 74 -14.62 -16.92 -24.52
C ILE A 74 -13.28 -16.22 -24.30
N MET A 75 -12.82 -15.43 -25.27
CA MET A 75 -11.56 -14.71 -25.16
C MET A 75 -11.52 -13.80 -23.94
N ASN A 76 -12.54 -12.97 -23.72
CA ASN A 76 -12.65 -12.09 -22.56
C ASN A 76 -12.59 -12.87 -21.24
N SER A 77 -13.23 -14.05 -21.20
CA SER A 77 -13.24 -14.90 -20.00
C SER A 77 -11.89 -15.55 -19.73
N VAL A 78 -11.18 -15.98 -20.78
CA VAL A 78 -9.82 -16.52 -20.65
C VAL A 78 -8.86 -15.45 -20.17
N PHE A 79 -8.90 -14.23 -20.75
CA PHE A 79 -8.05 -13.12 -20.31
C PHE A 79 -8.35 -12.71 -18.87
N PHE A 80 -9.64 -12.58 -18.50
CA PHE A 80 -10.05 -12.30 -17.12
C PHE A 80 -9.48 -13.33 -16.15
N TYR A 81 -9.62 -14.62 -16.47
CA TYR A 81 -9.10 -15.67 -15.60
C TYR A 81 -7.57 -15.64 -15.52
N GLN A 82 -6.85 -15.39 -16.59
CA GLN A 82 -5.38 -15.39 -16.56
C GLN A 82 -4.78 -14.16 -15.87
N GLN A 83 -5.36 -12.99 -16.10
CA GLN A 83 -4.79 -11.73 -15.60
C GLN A 83 -5.36 -11.30 -14.26
N GLU A 84 -6.68 -11.33 -14.07
CA GLU A 84 -7.30 -10.78 -12.85
C GLU A 84 -7.36 -11.77 -11.70
N SER A 85 -7.47 -13.07 -11.98
CA SER A 85 -7.53 -14.07 -10.88
C SER A 85 -6.23 -14.16 -10.08
N THR A 86 -5.15 -13.61 -10.63
CA THR A 86 -3.81 -13.61 -10.06
C THR A 86 -3.44 -12.26 -9.45
N VAL A 87 -4.29 -11.24 -9.58
CA VAL A 87 -4.09 -9.91 -8.99
C VAL A 87 -4.70 -9.88 -7.59
N HIS A 88 -3.84 -9.62 -6.61
CA HIS A 88 -4.20 -9.39 -5.23
C HIS A 88 -4.21 -7.88 -4.98
N LEU A 89 -5.41 -7.35 -4.71
CA LEU A 89 -5.58 -5.97 -4.26
C LEU A 89 -5.72 -5.97 -2.73
N ILE A 90 -4.76 -5.36 -2.06
CA ILE A 90 -4.73 -5.23 -0.61
C ILE A 90 -5.12 -3.81 -0.28
N VAL A 91 -6.24 -3.68 0.44
CA VAL A 91 -6.71 -2.39 0.99
C VAL A 91 -6.67 -2.48 2.50
N SER A 92 -5.94 -1.57 3.12
CA SER A 92 -5.87 -1.43 4.57
C SER A 92 -6.28 -0.03 4.95
N GLU A 93 -7.27 0.12 5.82
CA GLU A 93 -7.80 1.41 6.26
C GLU A 93 -7.38 1.72 7.69
N SER A 94 -7.10 2.99 7.92
CA SER A 94 -6.91 3.56 9.25
C SER A 94 -8.17 3.38 10.10
N LYS A 95 -8.00 3.38 11.43
CA LYS A 95 -9.12 3.19 12.36
C LYS A 95 -10.20 4.28 12.24
N ASP A 96 -9.81 5.50 11.87
CA ASP A 96 -10.73 6.61 11.64
C ASP A 96 -11.21 6.72 10.18
N GLN A 97 -10.80 5.79 9.31
CA GLN A 97 -11.16 5.68 7.90
C GLN A 97 -10.80 6.91 7.04
N LYS A 98 -9.92 7.79 7.54
CA LYS A 98 -9.49 8.98 6.77
C LYS A 98 -8.35 8.66 5.81
N HIS A 99 -7.59 7.63 6.12
CA HIS A 99 -6.44 7.19 5.36
C HIS A 99 -6.55 5.71 4.98
N GLU A 100 -6.09 5.38 3.79
CA GLU A 100 -6.04 4.02 3.27
C GLU A 100 -4.70 3.76 2.59
N VAL A 101 -4.23 2.51 2.68
CA VAL A 101 -3.05 2.01 1.99
C VAL A 101 -3.52 0.95 1.01
N LEU A 102 -3.19 1.16 -0.28
CA LEU A 102 -3.51 0.22 -1.35
C LEU A 102 -2.23 -0.35 -1.94
N PHE A 103 -2.19 -1.67 -2.08
CA PHE A 103 -1.16 -2.38 -2.84
C PHE A 103 -1.81 -3.29 -3.86
N GLU A 104 -1.24 -3.32 -5.05
CA GLU A 104 -1.59 -4.24 -6.12
C GLU A 104 -0.40 -5.18 -6.36
N GLU A 105 -0.62 -6.48 -6.18
CA GLU A 105 0.37 -7.53 -6.40
C GLU A 105 -0.18 -8.57 -7.36
N ASN A 106 0.45 -8.74 -8.52
CA ASN A 106 0.14 -9.86 -9.41
C ASN A 106 1.03 -11.06 -9.06
N GLU A 107 0.44 -12.18 -8.66
CA GLU A 107 1.13 -13.37 -8.18
C GLU A 107 2.02 -14.04 -9.25
N HIS A 108 1.60 -13.98 -10.52
CA HIS A 108 2.25 -14.72 -11.61
C HIS A 108 3.04 -13.81 -12.56
N SER A 109 2.88 -12.49 -12.45
CA SER A 109 3.69 -11.55 -13.24
C SER A 109 5.06 -11.34 -12.61
N GLY A 110 6.07 -11.09 -13.43
CA GLY A 110 7.39 -10.65 -12.96
C GLY A 110 7.41 -9.17 -12.53
N GLU A 111 6.25 -8.52 -12.42
CA GLU A 111 6.15 -7.10 -12.09
C GLU A 111 6.28 -6.86 -10.60
N LYS A 112 6.76 -5.69 -10.20
CA LYS A 112 6.84 -5.32 -8.80
C LYS A 112 5.44 -4.99 -8.26
N THR A 113 5.20 -5.33 -7.00
CA THR A 113 4.03 -4.90 -6.24
C THR A 113 4.02 -3.38 -6.14
N VAL A 114 2.90 -2.76 -6.50
CA VAL A 114 2.79 -1.30 -6.63
C VAL A 114 1.90 -0.75 -5.51
N ARG A 115 2.38 0.31 -4.86
CA ARG A 115 1.57 1.12 -3.95
C ARG A 115 0.75 2.12 -4.75
N LEU A 116 -0.56 2.16 -4.47
CA LEU A 116 -1.50 3.06 -5.10
C LEU A 116 -2.03 4.11 -4.12
N GLU A 117 -2.34 5.29 -4.66
CA GLU A 117 -3.12 6.34 -3.99
C GLU A 117 -4.48 6.45 -4.68
N ARG A 118 -5.58 6.20 -3.98
CA ARG A 118 -6.90 6.27 -4.59
C ARG A 118 -7.22 7.70 -5.05
N ARG A 119 -7.71 7.81 -6.28
CA ARG A 119 -8.19 9.02 -6.93
C ARG A 119 -9.60 8.78 -7.46
N GLY A 120 -10.60 9.29 -6.74
CA GLY A 120 -12.00 8.99 -7.02
C GLY A 120 -12.35 7.55 -6.62
N LEU A 121 -13.34 6.94 -7.30
CA LEU A 121 -13.87 5.64 -6.88
C LEU A 121 -13.06 4.45 -7.40
N ILE A 122 -12.61 4.51 -8.66
CA ILE A 122 -12.08 3.36 -9.40
C ILE A 122 -10.63 3.52 -9.83
N PHE A 123 -10.04 4.71 -9.69
CA PHE A 123 -8.67 4.96 -10.14
C PHE A 123 -7.72 5.06 -8.95
N GLY A 124 -6.50 4.59 -9.16
CA GLY A 124 -5.38 4.71 -8.23
C GLY A 124 -4.18 5.27 -8.98
N ARG A 125 -3.46 6.21 -8.36
CA ARG A 125 -2.19 6.71 -8.89
C ARG A 125 -1.04 5.86 -8.34
N LYS A 126 -0.14 5.40 -9.20
CA LYS A 126 1.08 4.68 -8.81
C LYS A 126 1.99 5.64 -8.04
N LEU A 127 2.42 5.22 -6.84
CA LEU A 127 3.31 6.00 -5.98
C LEU A 127 4.72 5.41 -5.92
N THR A 128 4.81 4.14 -5.48
CA THR A 128 6.08 3.46 -5.21
C THR A 128 5.93 1.99 -5.56
N MET A 129 7.05 1.33 -5.83
CA MET A 129 7.10 -0.11 -6.00
C MET A 129 7.87 -0.74 -4.84
N LEU A 130 7.47 -1.94 -4.42
CA LEU A 130 8.20 -2.69 -3.41
C LEU A 130 9.42 -3.37 -4.04
N ASP A 131 10.60 -3.13 -3.51
CA ASP A 131 11.80 -3.82 -3.99
C ASP A 131 11.79 -5.31 -3.63
N GLY A 132 12.35 -6.13 -4.53
CA GLY A 132 12.33 -7.60 -4.43
C GLY A 132 10.98 -8.26 -4.78
N SER A 133 9.88 -7.50 -4.88
CA SER A 133 8.54 -8.07 -5.11
C SER A 133 8.30 -8.64 -6.52
N ALA A 134 9.19 -8.33 -7.47
CA ALA A 134 9.17 -8.93 -8.81
C ALA A 134 9.43 -10.44 -8.78
N THR A 135 10.25 -10.92 -7.84
CA THR A 135 10.63 -12.33 -7.72
C THR A 135 9.95 -13.03 -6.55
N TYR A 136 9.46 -12.28 -5.57
CA TYR A 136 8.80 -12.84 -4.40
C TYR A 136 7.55 -12.04 -4.01
N LYS A 137 6.40 -12.70 -4.17
CA LYS A 137 5.06 -12.12 -3.98
C LYS A 137 4.67 -12.23 -2.51
N THR A 138 4.85 -11.13 -1.79
CA THR A 138 4.81 -11.15 -0.33
C THR A 138 3.38 -11.20 0.21
N PHE A 139 2.42 -10.62 -0.50
CA PHE A 139 1.01 -10.65 -0.12
C PHE A 139 0.36 -11.98 -0.49
N ALA A 140 0.59 -12.49 -1.70
CA ALA A 140 0.11 -13.81 -2.13
C ALA A 140 0.62 -14.94 -1.22
N GLN A 141 1.85 -14.82 -0.70
CA GLN A 141 2.43 -15.77 0.25
C GLN A 141 2.12 -15.49 1.73
N ASN A 142 1.28 -14.48 2.04
CA ASN A 142 0.93 -14.08 3.42
C ASN A 142 2.15 -13.79 4.30
N THR A 143 3.19 -13.19 3.73
CA THR A 143 4.41 -12.79 4.44
C THR A 143 4.54 -11.29 4.65
N ALA A 144 3.63 -10.51 4.07
CA ALA A 144 3.47 -9.10 4.34
C ALA A 144 2.38 -8.83 5.38
N GLN A 145 2.62 -7.85 6.23
CA GLN A 145 1.67 -7.35 7.21
C GLN A 145 1.65 -5.83 7.20
N ILE A 146 0.45 -5.24 7.13
CA ILE A 146 0.25 -3.81 7.29
C ILE A 146 -0.31 -3.57 8.69
N LYS A 147 0.34 -2.71 9.46
CA LYS A 147 -0.11 -2.30 10.80
C LYS A 147 -0.23 -0.79 10.87
N TRP A 148 -1.41 -0.31 11.23
CA TRP A 148 -1.62 1.11 11.54
C TRP A 148 -1.05 1.41 12.93
N ILE A 149 -0.09 2.32 12.98
CA ILE A 149 0.53 2.78 14.23
C ILE A 149 -0.36 3.83 14.89
N ASN A 150 -0.93 4.71 14.08
CA ASN A 150 -1.92 5.71 14.43
C ASN A 150 -2.88 5.90 13.22
N GLY A 151 -3.71 6.93 13.21
CA GLY A 151 -4.66 7.19 12.14
C GLY A 151 -3.99 7.56 10.82
N ASP A 152 -2.86 8.26 10.85
CA ASP A 152 -2.19 8.81 9.67
C ASP A 152 -0.89 8.12 9.26
N THR A 153 -0.59 6.98 9.89
CA THR A 153 0.68 6.29 9.73
C THR A 153 0.51 4.77 9.76
N ALA A 154 0.97 4.12 8.69
CA ALA A 154 1.03 2.67 8.57
C ALA A 154 2.47 2.17 8.41
N LEU A 155 2.73 1.01 8.99
CA LEU A 155 3.96 0.25 8.85
C LEU A 155 3.68 -1.01 8.02
N LEU A 156 4.31 -1.13 6.86
CA LEU A 156 4.36 -2.36 6.08
C LEU A 156 5.59 -3.16 6.53
N THR A 157 5.40 -4.41 6.95
CA THR A 157 6.49 -5.36 7.20
C THR A 157 6.39 -6.47 6.16
N TYR A 158 7.46 -6.78 5.43
CA TYR A 158 7.44 -7.79 4.36
C TYR A 158 8.80 -8.48 4.19
N LYS A 159 8.83 -9.59 3.44
CA LYS A 159 10.08 -10.30 3.11
C LYS A 159 10.32 -10.25 1.61
N GLU A 160 11.58 -10.17 1.18
CA GLU A 160 11.94 -10.25 -0.24
C GLU A 160 12.07 -11.69 -0.77
N LYS A 161 12.12 -12.68 0.12
CA LYS A 161 12.24 -14.11 -0.20
C LYS A 161 11.87 -14.95 1.02
N LYS A 162 11.56 -16.23 0.80
CA LYS A 162 11.06 -17.17 1.83
C LYS A 162 11.87 -17.18 3.13
N ASN A 163 13.21 -17.17 3.02
CA ASN A 163 14.14 -17.13 4.15
C ASN A 163 14.95 -15.81 4.19
N GLY A 164 14.35 -14.73 3.69
CA GLY A 164 15.01 -13.44 3.52
C GLY A 164 14.97 -12.54 4.74
N GLN A 165 15.69 -11.43 4.62
CA GLN A 165 15.60 -10.31 5.55
C GLN A 165 14.16 -9.78 5.57
N THR A 166 13.72 -9.36 6.76
CA THR A 166 12.45 -8.66 6.94
C THR A 166 12.67 -7.16 6.73
N TYR A 167 11.92 -6.62 5.79
CA TYR A 167 11.88 -5.20 5.45
C TYR A 167 10.71 -4.53 6.15
N GLN A 168 10.89 -3.26 6.47
CA GLN A 168 9.87 -2.42 7.06
C GLN A 168 9.83 -1.13 6.25
N GLN A 169 8.66 -0.78 5.72
CA GLN A 169 8.43 0.45 4.99
C GLN A 169 7.38 1.28 5.71
N PHE A 170 7.68 2.57 5.79
CA PHE A 170 6.83 3.56 6.42
C PHE A 170 5.92 4.24 5.40
N ILE A 171 4.66 4.42 5.78
CA ILE A 171 3.66 5.12 4.99
C ILE A 171 2.99 6.16 5.89
N SER A 172 3.32 7.43 5.68
CA SER A 172 2.67 8.55 6.37
C SER A 172 1.89 9.41 5.40
N PHE A 173 0.77 9.92 5.91
CA PHE A 173 -0.12 10.86 5.24
C PHE A 173 0.01 12.28 5.76
N ARG A 174 0.97 12.54 6.67
CA ARG A 174 1.23 13.88 7.18
C ARG A 174 1.95 14.72 6.14
N PRO A 175 1.68 16.04 6.06
CA PRO A 175 2.41 16.94 5.19
C PRO A 175 3.90 16.96 5.54
N SER A 176 4.76 17.20 4.55
CA SER A 176 6.19 17.37 4.82
C SER A 176 6.45 18.69 5.53
N VAL A 177 7.05 18.67 6.73
CA VAL A 177 7.29 19.88 7.53
C VAL A 177 8.75 20.36 7.50
N GLY A 178 9.57 19.79 6.61
CA GLY A 178 11.02 20.02 6.57
C GLY A 178 11.79 18.73 6.87
N TYR A 179 13.07 18.70 6.48
CA TYR A 179 13.93 17.54 6.72
C TYR A 179 14.59 17.67 8.11
N HIS A 180 14.18 16.83 9.05
CA HIS A 180 14.79 16.73 10.38
C HIS A 180 15.36 15.33 10.58
N HIS A 181 16.50 15.24 11.27
CA HIS A 181 17.07 13.96 11.68
C HIS A 181 16.39 13.48 12.96
N ILE A 182 15.46 12.55 12.82
CA ILE A 182 14.49 12.20 13.88
C ILE A 182 15.18 11.65 15.13
N ALA A 183 16.26 10.88 14.95
CA ALA A 183 17.02 10.36 16.09
C ALA A 183 17.55 11.50 16.97
N VAL A 184 17.99 12.61 16.36
CA VAL A 184 18.45 13.81 17.08
C VAL A 184 17.30 14.49 17.81
N SER A 185 16.13 14.61 17.16
CA SER A 185 14.92 15.19 17.78
C SER A 185 14.44 14.41 19.01
N LEU A 186 14.82 13.13 19.12
CA LEU A 186 14.53 12.25 20.26
C LEU A 186 15.59 12.31 21.36
N SER A 187 16.48 13.30 21.37
CA SER A 187 17.48 13.46 22.43
C SER A 187 16.87 13.44 23.84
N GLY A 188 17.47 12.65 24.73
CA GLY A 188 17.01 12.43 26.10
C GLY A 188 16.49 11.00 26.33
N THR A 189 15.85 10.81 27.49
CA THR A 189 15.35 9.50 27.94
C THR A 189 13.83 9.42 27.79
N TRP A 190 13.39 8.28 27.28
CA TRP A 190 12.01 7.95 27.00
C TRP A 190 11.66 6.63 27.66
N ILE A 191 10.43 6.53 28.16
CA ILE A 191 9.96 5.44 29.00
C ILE A 191 8.76 4.80 28.30
N ASP A 192 8.75 3.47 28.23
CA ASP A 192 7.59 2.71 27.76
C ASP A 192 6.39 2.97 28.68
N LYS A 193 5.26 3.36 28.10
CA LYS A 193 4.02 3.66 28.84
C LYS A 193 3.47 2.46 29.59
N ASP A 194 3.63 1.26 29.05
CA ASP A 194 3.09 0.03 29.62
C ASP A 194 4.13 -0.67 30.52
N HIS A 195 5.42 -0.42 30.30
CA HIS A 195 6.53 -1.08 31.01
C HIS A 195 7.62 -0.07 31.44
N PRO A 196 7.43 0.68 32.54
CA PRO A 196 8.34 1.78 32.91
C PRO A 196 9.82 1.42 33.13
N GLN A 197 10.13 0.13 33.31
CA GLN A 197 11.50 -0.40 33.37
C GLN A 197 12.21 -0.39 32.01
N ASN A 198 11.44 -0.39 30.92
CA ASN A 198 11.96 -0.30 29.56
C ASN A 198 12.19 1.17 29.21
N GLN A 199 13.39 1.47 28.73
CA GLN A 199 13.84 2.83 28.49
C GLN A 199 14.57 2.92 27.17
N TRP A 200 14.34 3.99 26.45
CA TRP A 200 15.04 4.31 25.23
C TRP A 200 15.70 5.68 25.40
N THR A 201 17.00 5.77 25.16
CA THR A 201 17.76 7.00 25.34
C THR A 201 18.56 7.30 24.09
N TYR A 202 18.54 8.57 23.68
CA TYR A 202 19.45 9.10 22.67
C TYR A 202 20.34 10.17 23.30
N ASP A 203 21.66 10.01 23.16
CA ASP A 203 22.65 11.01 23.53
C ASP A 203 23.77 11.03 22.49
N ARG A 204 23.97 12.17 21.83
CA ARG A 204 25.10 12.45 20.92
C ARG A 204 25.41 11.34 19.90
N GLY A 205 24.38 10.79 19.26
CA GLY A 205 24.53 9.74 18.23
C GLY A 205 24.66 8.33 18.79
N GLU A 206 24.51 8.14 20.10
CA GLU A 206 24.35 6.82 20.71
C GLU A 206 22.90 6.59 21.11
N ILE A 207 22.39 5.41 20.77
CA ILE A 207 21.09 4.92 21.21
C ILE A 207 21.31 3.82 22.25
N ALA A 208 20.77 4.01 23.45
CA ALA A 208 20.72 3.00 24.49
C ALA A 208 19.28 2.54 24.70
N PHE A 209 19.03 1.25 24.47
CA PHE A 209 17.71 0.65 24.63
C PHE A 209 17.73 -0.41 25.72
N ARG A 210 17.06 -0.13 26.84
CA ARG A 210 16.85 -1.07 27.94
C ARG A 210 15.54 -1.79 27.74
N MET A 211 15.59 -3.12 27.64
CA MET A 211 14.43 -3.99 27.52
C MET A 211 14.65 -5.23 28.37
N ASP A 212 13.68 -5.56 29.22
CA ASP A 212 13.68 -6.77 30.06
C ASP A 212 14.99 -6.97 30.85
N GLY A 213 15.53 -5.86 31.38
CA GLY A 213 16.75 -5.86 32.20
C GLY A 213 18.08 -5.90 31.41
N THR A 214 18.04 -6.02 30.08
CA THR A 214 19.22 -5.95 29.21
C THR A 214 19.33 -4.58 28.55
N ILE A 215 20.55 -4.06 28.40
CA ILE A 215 20.80 -2.79 27.70
C ILE A 215 21.52 -3.08 26.39
N TYR A 216 20.92 -2.61 25.30
CA TYR A 216 21.47 -2.69 23.95
C TYR A 216 21.96 -1.31 23.52
N HIS A 217 23.13 -1.27 22.91
CA HIS A 217 23.73 -0.04 22.40
C HIS A 217 23.81 -0.09 20.87
N TYR A 218 23.46 1.03 20.24
CA TYR A 218 23.51 1.23 18.80
C TYR A 218 24.16 2.57 18.49
N ASN A 219 24.90 2.62 17.38
CA ASN A 219 25.47 3.84 16.86
C ASN A 219 24.54 4.41 15.77
N ASP A 220 24.05 5.63 15.95
CA ASP A 220 23.10 6.28 15.04
C ASP A 220 23.60 6.30 13.58
N SER A 221 24.89 6.59 13.37
CA SER A 221 25.45 6.72 12.02
C SER A 221 25.71 5.39 11.29
N GLN A 222 25.74 4.26 12.01
CA GLN A 222 26.07 2.95 11.45
C GLN A 222 24.91 1.97 11.50
N ASP A 223 24.13 2.04 12.57
CA ASP A 223 23.08 1.08 12.90
C ASP A 223 21.69 1.64 12.59
N THR A 224 21.56 2.79 11.93
CA THR A 224 20.25 3.36 11.60
C THR A 224 20.10 3.75 10.14
N GLU A 225 18.85 3.73 9.67
CA GLU A 225 18.44 4.26 8.38
C GLU A 225 17.19 5.11 8.56
N GLN A 226 17.26 6.37 8.13
CA GLN A 226 16.12 7.28 8.21
C GLN A 226 15.02 6.86 7.24
N LEU A 227 13.80 6.69 7.75
CA LEU A 227 12.61 6.30 7.00
C LEU A 227 11.68 7.50 6.85
N GLY A 228 12.02 8.39 5.91
CA GLY A 228 11.31 9.64 5.70
C GLY A 228 11.52 10.62 6.87
N ILE A 229 10.51 11.44 7.17
CA ILE A 229 10.61 12.52 8.17
C ILE A 229 9.91 12.19 9.51
N TYR A 230 9.32 11.01 9.65
CA TYR A 230 8.59 10.59 10.86
C TYR A 230 9.02 9.25 11.45
N GLY A 231 9.98 8.55 10.85
CA GLY A 231 10.60 7.41 11.50
C GLY A 231 12.02 7.11 11.02
N PHE A 232 12.65 6.17 11.71
CA PHE A 232 13.92 5.56 11.31
C PHE A 232 13.96 4.12 11.79
N LYS A 233 14.73 3.30 11.08
CA LYS A 233 14.99 1.92 11.42
C LYS A 233 16.29 1.83 12.20
N VAL A 234 16.32 0.96 13.20
CA VAL A 234 17.51 0.55 13.93
C VAL A 234 17.81 -0.91 13.60
N PHE A 235 19.00 -1.14 13.04
CA PHE A 235 19.51 -2.45 12.70
C PHE A 235 20.19 -3.08 13.92
N GLY A 236 19.68 -4.22 14.31
CA GLY A 236 20.33 -5.12 15.26
C GLY A 236 20.99 -6.30 14.55
N ASP A 237 21.43 -7.26 15.36
CA ASP A 237 22.05 -8.50 14.93
C ASP A 237 21.43 -9.69 15.71
N TYR A 238 22.14 -10.81 15.81
CA TYR A 238 21.66 -11.97 16.57
C TYR A 238 21.64 -11.76 18.09
N LEU A 239 22.35 -10.75 18.60
CA LEU A 239 22.42 -10.39 20.02
C LEU A 239 21.57 -9.16 20.35
N LYS A 240 21.28 -8.31 19.35
CA LYS A 240 20.55 -7.05 19.53
C LYS A 240 19.26 -7.03 18.71
N PRO A 241 18.11 -6.64 19.28
CA PRO A 241 16.88 -6.56 18.52
C PRO A 241 16.96 -5.48 17.42
N SER A 242 16.35 -5.74 16.27
CA SER A 242 16.05 -4.71 15.28
C SER A 242 14.64 -4.15 15.50
N TYR A 243 14.47 -2.86 15.34
CA TYR A 243 13.19 -2.19 15.52
C TYR A 243 13.10 -0.91 14.69
N THR A 244 11.89 -0.41 14.50
CA THR A 244 11.62 0.87 13.84
C THR A 244 11.02 1.84 14.83
N VAL A 245 11.50 3.07 14.84
CA VAL A 245 10.98 4.19 15.62
C VAL A 245 10.06 5.02 14.74
N VAL A 246 8.87 5.35 15.25
CA VAL A 246 7.86 6.15 14.54
C VAL A 246 7.30 7.23 15.46
N LEU A 247 7.30 8.48 15.02
CA LEU A 247 6.66 9.57 15.75
C LEU A 247 5.13 9.45 15.71
N ASN A 248 4.49 9.54 16.87
CA ASN A 248 3.03 9.55 16.96
C ASN A 248 2.44 10.91 16.54
N GLU A 249 1.11 10.98 16.38
CA GLU A 249 0.40 12.18 15.92
C GLU A 249 0.53 13.35 16.90
N ASP A 250 0.72 13.05 18.18
CA ASP A 250 0.92 14.03 19.24
C ASP A 250 2.35 14.60 19.28
N SER A 251 3.28 14.07 18.48
CA SER A 251 4.66 14.53 18.42
C SER A 251 4.84 15.64 17.40
N THR A 252 5.12 16.84 17.89
CA THR A 252 5.56 17.98 17.10
C THR A 252 7.00 18.32 17.42
N ILE A 253 7.80 18.61 16.38
CA ILE A 253 9.15 19.11 16.54
C ILE A 253 9.06 20.60 16.92
N GLY A 254 9.67 20.96 18.05
CA GLY A 254 9.76 22.32 18.57
C GLY A 254 10.78 23.17 17.83
N GLN A 255 10.93 24.42 18.25
CA GLN A 255 11.90 25.36 17.64
C GLN A 255 13.37 24.99 17.92
N ASP A 256 13.62 24.14 18.92
CA ASP A 256 14.92 23.61 19.30
C ASP A 256 15.26 22.30 18.56
N ASP A 257 14.49 21.95 17.52
CA ASP A 257 14.56 20.69 16.77
C ASP A 257 14.32 19.43 17.63
N LEU A 258 13.84 19.58 18.87
CA LEU A 258 13.49 18.47 19.76
C LEU A 258 11.99 18.23 19.76
N ILE A 259 11.56 17.03 20.15
CA ILE A 259 10.13 16.78 20.36
C ILE A 259 9.63 17.58 21.56
N ALA A 260 8.57 18.35 21.31
CA ALA A 260 7.87 19.17 22.29
C ALA A 260 7.29 18.31 23.44
N ASP A 261 7.10 18.94 24.59
CA ASP A 261 6.58 18.26 25.77
C ASP A 261 5.18 17.69 25.51
N GLY A 262 4.99 16.42 25.92
CA GLY A 262 3.76 15.66 25.68
C GLY A 262 3.79 14.77 24.43
N GLY A 263 4.76 14.97 23.52
CA GLY A 263 4.93 14.10 22.36
C GLY A 263 5.33 12.66 22.74
N THR A 264 4.94 11.71 21.89
CA THR A 264 5.29 10.29 22.04
C THR A 264 5.80 9.67 20.73
N PHE A 265 6.49 8.54 20.85
CA PHE A 265 6.83 7.71 19.69
C PHE A 265 6.49 6.26 19.95
N THR A 266 6.41 5.48 18.87
CA THR A 266 6.17 4.04 18.92
C THR A 266 7.40 3.29 18.41
N LEU A 267 7.87 2.31 19.18
CA LEU A 267 8.83 1.30 18.72
C LEU A 267 8.06 0.13 18.13
N CYS A 268 8.43 -0.33 16.95
CA CYS A 268 7.90 -1.53 16.34
C CYS A 268 9.00 -2.52 16.00
N PHE A 269 8.95 -3.70 16.60
CA PHE A 269 9.89 -4.78 16.37
C PHE A 269 9.57 -5.51 15.06
N THR A 270 10.55 -6.19 14.50
CA THR A 270 10.39 -6.99 13.28
C THR A 270 9.40 -8.16 13.42
N ASN A 271 9.07 -8.56 14.66
CA ASN A 271 8.04 -9.55 14.95
C ASN A 271 6.60 -8.98 15.03
N GLY A 272 6.42 -7.68 14.75
CA GLY A 272 5.12 -7.00 14.73
C GLY A 272 4.63 -6.47 16.08
N ARG A 273 5.35 -6.73 17.19
CA ARG A 273 5.09 -6.09 18.48
C ARG A 273 5.39 -4.60 18.36
N CYS A 274 4.53 -3.74 18.91
CA CYS A 274 4.83 -2.31 19.02
C CYS A 274 4.52 -1.79 20.43
N GLU A 275 5.31 -0.83 20.89
CA GLU A 275 5.31 -0.28 22.24
C GLU A 275 5.40 1.25 22.17
N VAL A 276 4.68 1.97 23.03
CA VAL A 276 4.60 3.44 23.00
C VAL A 276 5.48 4.03 24.10
N TYR A 277 6.35 4.97 23.71
CA TYR A 277 7.31 5.63 24.59
C TYR A 277 6.96 7.10 24.76
N ALA A 278 7.05 7.59 25.99
CA ALA A 278 6.86 8.99 26.36
C ALA A 278 8.13 9.55 27.02
N LYS A 279 8.36 10.84 26.85
CA LYS A 279 9.53 11.53 27.42
C LYS A 279 9.51 11.39 28.95
N ALA A 280 10.64 11.02 29.54
CA ALA A 280 10.76 10.98 30.99
C ALA A 280 10.55 12.39 31.56
N LYS A 281 9.63 12.54 32.52
CA LYS A 281 9.52 13.79 33.28
C LYS A 281 10.79 13.95 34.11
N ARG A 282 11.44 15.11 34.00
CA ARG A 282 12.52 15.51 34.90
C ARG A 282 12.00 15.70 36.32
#